data_AF-A0A3B8WBL8-F1
#
_entry.id   AF-A0A3B8WBL8-F1
#
_cell.length_a   1.000
_cell.length_b   1.000
_cell.length_c   1.000
_cell.angle_alpha   90.00
_cell.angle_beta   90.00
_cell.angle_gamma   90.00
#
_symmetry.space_group_name_H-M   'P 1'
#
loop_
_entity.id
_entity.type
_entity.pdbx_description
1 polymer ?
#
loop_
_entity_poly.entity_id
_entity_poly.type
_entity_poly.pdbx_seq_one_letter_code
_entity_poly.pdbx_strand_id
1 'polypeptide(L)' 'DDNFASIAAAVREGRTVYTNLRKGIAFMLPINGGESVSLITALLLGLTLPISALQILWVNMVSSVLLAMTLA' A
#
# COMPACT_ATOMS: atom_id res chain seq x y z
N ASP A 1 -20.41 -14.18 27.26
CA ASP A 1 -20.46 -12.70 27.29
C ASP A 1 -21.30 -12.29 26.08
N ASP A 2 -22.60 -12.59 26.16
CA ASP A 2 -23.52 -12.66 25.01
C ASP A 2 -24.13 -11.29 24.75
N ASN A 3 -23.29 -10.27 24.86
CA ASN A 3 -23.71 -8.90 24.78
C ASN A 3 -23.66 -8.49 23.32
N PHE A 4 -24.82 -8.30 22.70
CA PHE A 4 -24.96 -7.70 21.36
C PHE A 4 -24.20 -6.36 21.23
N ALA A 5 -23.86 -5.72 22.34
CA ALA A 5 -22.96 -4.56 22.39
C ALA A 5 -21.54 -4.84 21.85
N SER A 6 -21.00 -6.05 22.01
CA SER A 6 -19.67 -6.43 21.50
C SER A 6 -19.64 -6.50 19.96
N ILE A 7 -20.75 -6.93 19.35
CA ILE A 7 -20.91 -6.96 17.89
C ILE A 7 -20.90 -5.52 17.34
N ALA A 8 -21.64 -4.61 17.97
CA ALA A 8 -21.65 -3.21 17.57
C ALA A 8 -20.27 -2.54 17.73
N ALA A 9 -19.52 -2.88 18.78
CA ALA A 9 -18.15 -2.43 18.97
C ALA A 9 -17.21 -3.00 17.90
N ALA A 10 -17.28 -4.30 17.62
CA ALA A 10 -16.47 -4.97 16.60
C ALA A 10 -16.72 -4.40 15.18
N VAL A 11 -17.98 -4.09 14.84
CA VAL A 11 -18.31 -3.45 13.55
C VAL A 11 -17.73 -2.04 13.45
N ARG A 12 -17.69 -1.29 14.56
CA ARG A 12 -17.06 0.05 14.59
C ARG A 12 -15.56 -0.05 14.33
N GLU A 13 -14.86 -0.95 15.01
CA GLU A 13 -13.43 -1.19 14.80
C GLU A 13 -13.13 -1.67 13.37
N GLY A 14 -13.92 -2.61 12.86
CA GLY A 14 -13.78 -3.10 11.48
C GLY A 14 -13.94 -1.99 10.43
N ARG A 15 -14.80 -0.99 10.68
CA ARG A 15 -14.93 0.18 9.80
C ARG A 15 -13.71 1.09 9.83
N THR A 16 -13.08 1.23 10.99
CA THR A 16 -11.81 1.97 11.14
C THR A 16 -10.70 1.28 10.35
N VAL A 17 -10.53 -0.04 10.51
CA VAL A 17 -9.55 -0.83 9.76
C VAL A 17 -9.79 -0.74 8.25
N TYR A 18 -11.04 -0.90 7.80
CA TYR A 18 -11.38 -0.76 6.37
C TYR A 18 -11.03 0.64 5.81
N THR A 19 -11.28 1.69 6.59
CA THR A 19 -10.95 3.06 6.19
C THR A 19 -9.44 3.26 6.09
N ASN A 20 -8.66 2.69 7.02
CA ASN A 20 -7.20 2.74 6.99
C ASN A 20 -6.62 1.92 5.83
N LEU A 21 -7.17 0.74 5.54
CA LEU A 21 -6.83 -0.05 4.35
C LEU A 21 -7.04 0.75 3.07
N ARG A 22 -8.20 1.40 2.92
CA ARG A 22 -8.50 2.22 1.73
C ARG A 22 -7.49 3.36 1.56
N LYS A 23 -7.09 4.02 2.65
CA LYS A 23 -6.05 5.06 2.61
C LYS A 23 -4.69 4.48 2.20
N GLY A 24 -4.33 3.32 2.75
CA GLY A 24 -3.11 2.61 2.41
C GLY A 24 -3.02 2.24 0.93
N ILE A 25 -4.09 1.65 0.38
CA ILE A 25 -4.18 1.32 -1.06
C ILE A 25 -4.06 2.58 -1.92
N ALA A 26 -4.76 3.66 -1.54
CA ALA A 26 -4.72 4.92 -2.27
C ALA A 26 -3.31 5.55 -2.29
N PHE A 27 -2.51 5.34 -1.23
CA PHE A 27 -1.13 5.80 -1.16
C PHE A 27 -0.18 4.95 -2.02
N MET A 28 -0.37 3.62 -2.03
CA MET A 28 0.48 2.70 -2.79
C MET A 28 0.28 2.75 -4.30
N LEU A 29 -0.96 3.02 -4.75
CA LEU A 29 -1.32 2.97 -6.17
C LEU A 29 -0.45 3.87 -7.06
N PRO A 30 -0.25 5.17 -6.75
CA PRO A 30 0.58 6.04 -7.57
C PRO A 30 2.08 5.68 -7.51
N ILE A 31 2.56 5.11 -6.39
CA ILE A 31 3.96 4.69 -6.23
C ILE A 31 4.26 3.53 -7.18
N ASN A 32 3.53 2.42 -7.02
CA ASN A 32 3.70 1.23 -7.85
C ASN A 32 3.37 1.51 -9.32
N GLY A 33 2.34 2.32 -9.57
CA GLY A 33 1.96 2.74 -10.92
C GLY A 33 3.06 3.57 -11.59
N GLY A 34 3.63 4.56 -10.88
CA GLY A 34 4.71 5.40 -11.37
C GLY A 34 5.98 4.59 -11.67
N GLU A 35 6.38 3.71 -10.76
CA GLU A 35 7.51 2.78 -10.97
C GLU A 35 7.29 1.91 -12.21
N SER A 36 6.12 1.29 -12.32
CA SER A 36 5.79 0.37 -13.42
C SER A 36 5.77 1.10 -14.77
N VAL A 37 5.09 2.26 -14.84
CA VAL A 37 5.01 3.06 -16.08
C VAL A 37 6.40 3.56 -16.48
N SER A 38 7.21 4.01 -15.52
CA SER A 38 8.57 4.49 -15.77
C SER A 38 9.46 3.38 -16.32
N LEU A 39 9.40 2.18 -15.72
CA LEU A 39 10.11 0.99 -16.18
C LEU A 39 9.69 0.56 -17.58
N ILE A 40 8.38 0.44 -17.83
CA ILE A 40 7.85 0.06 -19.14
C ILE A 40 8.30 1.06 -20.20
N THR A 41 8.20 2.37 -19.91
CA THR A 41 8.59 3.43 -20.84
C THR A 41 10.08 3.37 -21.16
N ALA A 42 10.94 3.19 -20.15
CA ALA A 42 12.39 3.08 -20.35
C ALA A 42 12.74 1.85 -21.20
N LEU A 43 12.10 0.70 -20.95
CA LEU A 43 12.31 -0.53 -21.73
C LEU A 43 11.85 -0.39 -23.18
N LEU A 44 10.69 0.22 -23.43
CA LEU A 44 10.15 0.42 -24.78
C LEU A 44 11.01 1.38 -25.61
N LEU A 45 11.61 2.40 -24.98
CA LEU A 45 12.43 3.41 -25.64
C LEU A 45 13.94 3.06 -25.65
N GLY A 46 14.35 1.92 -25.07
CA GLY A 46 15.75 1.52 -24.96
C GLY A 46 16.60 2.47 -24.09
N LEU A 47 15.97 3.17 -23.14
CA LEU A 47 16.64 4.08 -22.23
C LEU A 47 17.28 3.32 -21.06
N THR A 48 18.23 3.96 -20.40
CA THR A 48 18.77 3.46 -19.14
C THR A 48 17.65 3.34 -18.10
N LEU A 49 17.65 2.24 -17.35
CA LEU A 49 16.66 2.03 -16.30
C LEU A 49 16.71 3.17 -15.27
N PRO A 50 15.58 3.84 -15.00
CA PRO A 50 15.54 4.99 -14.09
C PRO A 50 15.69 4.57 -12.63
N ILE A 51 15.39 3.31 -12.32
CA ILE A 51 15.47 2.73 -10.99
C ILE A 51 16.04 1.30 -11.09
N SER A 52 16.90 0.94 -10.14
CA SER A 52 17.49 -0.40 -10.05
C SER A 52 16.57 -1.38 -9.31
N ALA A 53 16.77 -2.68 -9.54
CA ALA A 53 16.02 -3.73 -8.84
C ALA A 53 16.11 -3.62 -7.31
N LEU A 54 17.28 -3.23 -6.78
CA LEU A 54 17.48 -3.04 -5.34
C LEU A 54 16.62 -1.88 -4.79
N GLN A 55 16.53 -0.79 -5.54
CA GLN A 55 15.72 0.37 -5.14
C GLN A 55 14.22 0.03 -5.12
N ILE A 56 13.74 -0.76 -6.08
CA ILE A 56 12.35 -1.25 -6.11
C ILE A 56 12.05 -2.10 -4.86
N LEU A 57 12.95 -3.04 -4.51
CA LEU A 57 12.80 -3.85 -3.30
C LEU A 57 12.75 -3.00 -2.03
N TRP A 58 13.60 -1.97 -1.96
CA TRP A 58 13.63 -1.05 -0.83
C TRP A 58 12.32 -0.26 -0.70
N VAL A 59 11.78 0.28 -1.81
CA VAL A 59 10.50 1.01 -1.81
C VAL A 59 9.36 0.10 -1.36
N ASN A 60 9.30 -1.13 -1.84
CA ASN A 60 8.29 -2.11 -1.44
C ASN A 60 8.35 -2.45 0.06
N MET A 61 9.56 -2.61 0.61
CA MET A 61 9.73 -2.89 2.03
C MET A 61 9.28 -1.71 2.90
N VAL A 62 9.73 -0.49 2.60
CA VAL A 62 9.34 0.71 3.34
C VAL A 62 7.84 0.95 3.29
N SER A 63 7.23 0.78 2.11
CA SER A 63 5.78 0.92 1.94
C SER A 63 5.01 -0.12 2.76
N SER A 64 5.52 -1.35 2.84
CA SER A 64 4.91 -2.42 3.64
C SER A 64 4.95 -2.12 5.14
N VAL A 65 6.07 -1.58 5.65
CA VAL A 65 6.19 -1.16 7.05
C VAL A 65 5.25 0.01 7.36
N LEU A 66 5.18 1.00 6.46
CA LEU A 66 4.28 2.15 6.62
C LEU A 66 2.82 1.68 6.71
N LEU A 67 2.42 0.78 5.83
CA LEU A 67 1.08 0.19 5.85
C LEU A 67 0.77 -0.52 7.15
N ALA A 68 1.70 -1.34 7.64
CA ALA A 68 1.53 -2.06 8.91
C ALA A 68 1.27 -1.09 10.08
N MET A 69 1.95 0.06 10.11
CA MET A 69 1.71 1.09 11.13
C MET A 69 0.38 1.82 10.96
N THR A 70 -0.05 2.12 9.73
CA THR A 70 -1.38 2.75 9.51
C THR A 70 -2.56 1.84 9.79
N LEU A 71 -2.34 0.52 9.79
CA LEU A 71 -3.38 -0.47 10.02
C LEU A 71 -3.48 -0.93 11.48
N ALA A 72 -2.37 -0.79 12.22
CA ALA A 72 -2.33 -0.94 13.68
C ALA A 72 -2.99 0.25 14.38
#